data_AF-A0A645EJ42-F1
#
_entry.id   AF-A0A645EJ42-F1
#
_cell.length_a   1.000
_cell.length_b   1.000
_cell.length_c   1.000
_cell.angle_alpha   90.00
_cell.angle_beta   90.00
_cell.angle_gamma   90.00
#
_symmetry.space_group_name_H-M   'P 1'
#
loop_
_entity.id
_entity.type
_entity.pdbx_description
1 polymer ?
#
loop_
_entity_poly.entity_id
_entity_poly.type
_entity_poly.pdbx_seq_one_letter_code
_entity_poly.pdbx_strand_id
1 'polypeptide(L)' 'MGLMPFELNRLAIKGLAEDFGNNHGMDCIECGSCSFECPAKRQLAQSIRAMKKIEGGRRAAAAAAAKK' A
#
# COMPACT_ATOMS: atom_id res chain seq x y z
N MET A 1 -0.49 -16.90 1.98
CA MET A 1 0.00 -15.51 1.96
C MET A 1 -0.96 -14.66 2.78
N GLY A 2 -0.46 -13.98 3.82
CA GLY A 2 -1.25 -13.08 4.65
C GLY A 2 -0.77 -11.65 4.42
N LEU A 3 -1.65 -10.79 3.92
CA LEU A 3 -1.41 -9.35 3.94
C LEU A 3 -1.31 -8.92 5.40
N MET A 4 -0.35 -8.04 5.73
CA MET A 4 -0.21 -7.46 7.06
C MET A 4 -0.64 -5.98 7.02
N PRO A 5 -1.94 -5.65 7.27
CA PRO A 5 -2.46 -4.31 7.07
C PRO A 5 -1.79 -3.26 7.97
N PHE A 6 -1.36 -3.67 9.17
CA PHE A 6 -0.62 -2.79 10.07
C PHE A 6 0.71 -2.33 9.46
N GLU A 7 1.50 -3.26 8.92
CA GLU A 7 2.80 -2.92 8.31
C GLU A 7 2.59 -2.15 7.01
N LEU A 8 1.62 -2.55 6.18
CA LEU A 8 1.27 -1.80 4.96
C LEU A 8 0.87 -0.35 5.28
N ASN A 9 0.11 -0.14 6.36
CA ASN A 9 -0.22 1.21 6.80
C ASN A 9 0.99 1.97 7.32
N ARG A 10 1.90 1.33 8.06
CA ARG A 10 3.15 1.95 8.52
C ARG A 10 4.02 2.40 7.34
N LEU A 11 4.18 1.54 6.34
CA LEU A 11 4.92 1.84 5.10
C LEU A 11 4.23 2.96 4.31
N ALA A 12 2.90 2.92 4.22
CA ALA A 12 2.09 3.94 3.57
C ALA A 12 2.26 5.33 4.22
N ILE A 13 2.19 5.40 5.55
CA ILE A 13 2.38 6.66 6.30
C ILE A 13 3.81 7.19 6.14
N LYS A 14 4.81 6.30 6.09
CA LYS A 14 6.21 6.68 5.91
C LYS A 14 6.60 7.06 4.48
N GLY A 15 5.70 6.90 3.51
CA GLY A 15 6.04 7.20 2.11
C GLY A 15 6.91 6.14 1.42
N LEU A 16 7.10 4.95 2.02
CA LEU A 16 8.00 3.92 1.53
C LEU A 16 7.30 3.03 0.49
N ALA A 17 7.16 3.56 -0.72
CA ALA A 17 6.42 2.91 -1.81
C ALA A 17 7.04 1.57 -2.26
N GLU A 18 8.39 1.49 -2.29
CA GLU A 18 9.10 0.27 -2.67
C GLU A 18 8.88 -0.88 -1.71
N ASP A 19 9.12 -0.61 -0.42
CA ASP A 19 8.90 -1.59 0.64
C ASP A 19 7.43 -2.00 0.72
N PHE A 20 6.50 -1.07 0.46
CA PHE A 20 5.08 -1.38 0.36
C PHE A 20 4.79 -2.38 -0.76
N GLY A 21 5.41 -2.21 -1.93
CA GLY A 21 5.34 -3.15 -3.05
C GLY A 21 5.94 -4.52 -2.71
N ASN A 22 7.09 -4.53 -2.03
CA ASN A 22 7.79 -5.75 -1.59
C ASN A 22 6.97 -6.52 -0.54
N ASN A 23 6.20 -5.83 0.28
CA ASN A 23 5.35 -6.43 1.30
C ASN A 23 3.93 -6.78 0.80
N HIS A 24 3.79 -7.07 -0.50
CA HIS A 24 2.52 -7.46 -1.13
C HIS A 24 1.41 -6.39 -1.07
N GLY A 25 1.75 -5.11 -0.88
CA GLY A 25 0.75 -4.03 -0.78
C GLY A 25 -0.13 -3.89 -2.02
N MET A 26 0.36 -4.31 -3.18
CA MET A 26 -0.40 -4.29 -4.44
C MET A 26 -1.51 -5.35 -4.50
N ASP A 27 -1.40 -6.43 -3.72
CA ASP A 27 -2.39 -7.52 -3.70
C ASP A 27 -3.61 -7.16 -2.85
N CYS A 28 -3.56 -6.06 -2.08
CA CYS A 28 -4.70 -5.58 -1.30
C CYS A 28 -5.88 -5.23 -2.22
N ILE A 29 -7.03 -5.86 -2.00
CA ILE A 29 -8.27 -5.62 -2.77
C ILE A 29 -9.10 -4.43 -2.27
N GLU A 30 -8.57 -3.67 -1.30
CA GLU A 30 -9.20 -2.43 -0.82
C GLU A 30 -10.59 -2.61 -0.14
N CYS A 31 -10.88 -3.79 0.41
CA CYS A 31 -12.19 -4.10 1.03
C CYS A 31 -12.51 -3.30 2.30
N GLY A 32 -11.49 -2.79 3.01
CA GLY A 32 -11.69 -1.93 4.18
C GLY A 32 -11.91 -2.65 5.52
N SER A 33 -11.92 -3.99 5.56
CA SER A 33 -12.12 -4.77 6.78
C SER A 33 -11.15 -4.40 7.90
N CYS A 34 -9.88 -4.18 7.55
CA CYS A 34 -8.85 -3.79 8.52
C CYS A 34 -9.13 -2.45 9.21
N SER A 35 -9.71 -1.47 8.52
CA SER A 35 -10.09 -0.20 9.15
C SER A 35 -11.30 -0.35 10.07
N PHE A 36 -12.24 -1.23 9.69
CA PHE A 36 -13.48 -1.46 10.44
C PHE A 36 -13.21 -2.24 11.74
N GLU A 37 -12.44 -3.32 11.66
CA GLU A 37 -12.12 -4.18 12.80
C GLU A 37 -11.09 -3.55 13.76
N CYS A 38 -10.35 -2.52 13.33
CA CYS A 38 -9.27 -1.98 14.13
C CYS A 38 -9.78 -1.36 15.44
N PRO A 39 -9.39 -1.87 16.62
CA PRO A 39 -9.85 -1.34 17.91
C PRO A 39 -9.36 0.10 18.15
N ALA A 40 -8.23 0.47 17.57
CA ALA A 40 -7.67 1.82 17.63
C ALA A 40 -8.30 2.78 16.60
N LYS A 41 -9.32 2.36 15.86
CA LYS A 41 -10.01 3.15 14.81
C LYS A 41 -9.06 3.75 13.78
N ARG A 42 -7.99 3.03 13.44
CA ARG A 42 -7.01 3.47 12.45
C ARG A 42 -7.60 3.38 11.06
N GLN A 43 -7.40 4.41 10.26
CA GLN A 43 -7.84 4.45 8.85
C GLN A 43 -6.87 3.71 7.93
N LEU A 44 -6.61 2.43 8.21
CA LEU A 44 -5.63 1.58 7.52
C LEU A 44 -5.87 1.56 6.01
N ALA A 45 -7.11 1.26 5.60
CA ALA A 45 -7.50 1.12 4.21
C ALA A 45 -7.32 2.42 3.40
N GLN A 46 -7.55 3.59 4.00
CA GLN A 46 -7.37 4.87 3.31
C GLN A 46 -5.90 5.12 2.96
N SER A 47 -4.98 4.90 3.91
CA SER A 47 -3.55 5.05 3.64
C SER A 47 -3.05 4.01 2.65
N ILE A 48 -3.53 2.77 2.72
CA ILE A 48 -3.14 1.69 1.80
C ILE A 48 -3.60 1.99 0.37
N ARG A 49 -4.82 2.47 0.17
CA ARG A 49 -5.34 2.91 -1.15
C ARG A 49 -4.49 4.03 -1.75
N ALA A 50 -4.19 5.05 -0.94
CA ALA A 50 -3.34 6.16 -1.37
C ALA A 50 -1.94 5.66 -1.78
N MET A 51 -1.32 4.81 -0.96
CA MET A 51 0.01 4.26 -1.26
C MET A 51 0.02 3.33 -2.48
N LYS A 52 -1.04 2.53 -2.68
CA LYS A 52 -1.17 1.68 -3.86
C LYS A 52 -1.20 2.50 -5.16
N LYS A 53 -1.82 3.68 -5.14
CA LYS A 53 -1.77 4.64 -6.26
C LYS A 53 -0.36 5.21 -6.48
N ILE A 54 0.34 5.56 -5.40
CA ILE A 54 1.70 6.09 -5.45
C ILE A 54 2.66 5.04 -6.02
N GLU A 55 2.65 3.81 -5.48
CA GLU A 55 3.51 2.72 -5.96
C GLU A 55 3.16 2.30 -7.38
N GLY A 56 1.87 2.28 -7.75
CA GLY A 56 1.45 2.06 -9.13
C GLY A 56 2.01 3.12 -10.09
N GLY A 57 1.95 4.40 -9.71
CA GLY A 57 2.56 5.49 -10.45
C GLY A 57 4.08 5.37 -10.55
N ARG A 58 4.75 5.01 -9.44
CA ARG A 58 6.21 4.78 -9.40
C ARG A 58 6.62 3.65 -10.34
N ARG A 59 5.92 2.52 -10.31
CA ARG A 59 6.16 1.36 -11.19
C ARG A 59 5.95 1.72 -12.65
N ALA A 60 4.90 2.48 -12.98
CA ALA A 60 4.66 2.95 -14.34
C ALA A 60 5.76 3.91 -14.83
N ALA A 61 6.21 4.84 -13.97
CA ALA A 61 7.30 5.76 -14.28
C ALA A 61 8.65 5.02 -14.45
N ALA A 62 8.95 4.05 -13.58
CA ALA A 62 10.14 3.21 -13.69
C ALA A 62 10.14 2.37 -14.97
N ALA A 63 9.00 1.78 -15.33
CA ALA A 63 8.84 1.04 -16.58
C ALA A 63 9.00 1.93 -17.83
N ALA A 64 8.56 3.19 -17.77
CA ALA A 64 8.74 4.15 -18.84
C ALA A 64 10.21 4.59 -18.99
N ALA A 65 10.93 4.75 -17.87
CA ALA A 65 12.36 5.09 -17.87
C ALA A 65 13.23 3.96 -18.44
N ALA A 66 12.88 2.70 -18.18
CA ALA A 66 13.61 1.53 -18.69
C ALA A 66 13.41 1.25 -20.19
N LYS A 67 12.45 1.92 -20.85
CA LYS A 67 12.19 1.79 -22.29
C LYS A 67 12.94 2.83 -23.16
N LYS A 68 13.65 3.77 -22.55
CA LYS A 68 14.58 4.70 -23.23
C LYS A 68 15.99 4.15 -23.22
#